data_AF-A0A9D7M3B8-F1
#
_entry.id   AF-A0A9D7M3B8-F1
#
_cell.length_a   1.000
_cell.length_b   1.000
_cell.length_c   1.000
_cell.angle_alpha   90.00
_cell.angle_beta   90.00
_cell.angle_gamma   90.00
#
_symmetry.space_group_name_H-M   'P 1'
#
loop_
_entity.id
_entity.type
_entity.pdbx_description
1 polymer ?
#
loop_
_entity_poly.entity_id
_entity_poly.type
_entity_poly.pdbx_seq_one_letter_code
_entity_poly.pdbx_strand_id
1 'polypeptide(L)'
;MKLFQIAAFLIVLMLFYSTSDVFAQQKPVTEIEGPYVSFKNKPSFFVTLDRSNSLVAGKSAVTNELRLGVDFKRKVRLGIGFAGIASDVVASKTVRTEANFDTTLNALLSMNYLTLSAEYTFFESKRWQITMPMMTGIGTAFWTYYENVNGEVKTKKLDEGGVLLTGPSVVVTYRIFRWIGLSGGLGYRQLIINNSKINESFNSPIYTLRVRIFMGEIYKSVFPRGIFGNRNPPYSNEYWD
;
A
#
# COMPACT_ATOMS: atom_id res chain seq x y z
N MET A 1 -8.41 -18.22 -18.63
CA MET A 1 -7.74 -17.26 -17.73
C MET A 1 -8.10 -17.45 -16.24
N LYS A 2 -9.36 -17.72 -15.86
CA LYS A 2 -9.76 -17.94 -14.46
C LYS A 2 -9.13 -19.18 -13.78
N LEU A 3 -8.89 -20.27 -14.52
CA LEU A 3 -8.35 -21.52 -13.97
C LEU A 3 -6.88 -21.39 -13.51
N PHE A 4 -6.07 -20.62 -14.27
CA PHE A 4 -4.65 -20.43 -13.98
C PHE A 4 -4.44 -19.56 -12.73
N GLN A 5 -5.32 -18.59 -12.49
CA GLN A 5 -5.31 -17.75 -11.30
C GLN A 5 -5.69 -18.54 -10.03
N ILE A 6 -6.65 -19.47 -10.14
CA ILE A 6 -7.04 -20.36 -9.05
C ILE A 6 -5.89 -21.35 -8.73
N ALA A 7 -5.23 -21.89 -9.77
CA ALA A 7 -4.07 -22.77 -9.59
C ALA A 7 -2.90 -22.06 -8.91
N ALA A 8 -2.58 -20.82 -9.31
CA ALA A 8 -1.53 -20.02 -8.68
C ALA A 8 -1.86 -19.71 -7.19
N PHE A 9 -3.12 -19.42 -6.87
CA PHE A 9 -3.56 -19.19 -5.50
C PHE A 9 -3.46 -20.46 -4.64
N LEU A 10 -3.86 -21.63 -5.19
CA LEU A 10 -3.74 -22.92 -4.51
C LEU A 10 -2.29 -23.35 -4.31
N ILE A 11 -1.39 -23.07 -5.26
CA ILE A 11 0.05 -23.34 -5.12
C ILE A 11 0.66 -22.49 -4.01
N VAL A 12 0.30 -21.20 -3.93
CA VAL A 12 0.74 -20.34 -2.82
C VAL A 12 0.21 -20.86 -1.49
N LEU A 13 -1.05 -21.31 -1.42
CA LEU A 13 -1.65 -21.89 -0.23
C LEU A 13 -0.96 -23.21 0.18
N MET A 14 -0.62 -24.07 -0.78
CA MET A 14 0.11 -25.32 -0.54
C MET A 14 1.55 -25.08 -0.07
N LEU A 15 2.23 -24.03 -0.57
CA LEU A 15 3.55 -23.63 -0.07
C LEU A 15 3.50 -23.13 1.39
N PHE A 16 2.37 -22.57 1.83
CA PHE A 16 2.17 -22.25 3.25
C PHE A 16 1.95 -23.51 4.11
N TYR A 17 1.29 -24.55 3.60
CA TYR A 17 1.12 -25.82 4.33
C TYR A 17 2.41 -26.64 4.42
N SER A 18 3.27 -26.65 3.39
CA SER A 18 4.52 -27.43 3.42
C SER A 18 5.62 -26.84 4.31
N THR A 19 5.41 -25.66 4.90
CA THR A 19 6.40 -25.03 5.80
C THR A 19 6.12 -25.30 7.27
N SER A 20 4.97 -25.89 7.64
CA SER A 20 4.65 -26.17 9.06
C SER A 20 5.59 -27.18 9.72
N ASP A 21 6.20 -28.09 8.94
CA ASP A 21 7.07 -29.14 9.49
C ASP A 21 8.50 -28.66 9.78
N VAL A 22 8.93 -27.55 9.17
CA VAL A 22 10.29 -26.99 9.38
C VAL A 22 10.35 -26.10 10.64
N PHE A 23 9.20 -25.71 11.21
CA PHE A 23 9.13 -24.86 12.41
C PHE A 23 9.02 -25.61 13.75
N ALA A 24 9.08 -26.95 13.76
CA ALA A 24 8.95 -27.76 14.98
C ALA A 24 10.13 -27.61 15.98
N GLN A 25 11.15 -26.80 15.67
CA GLN A 25 12.37 -26.65 16.49
C GLN A 25 12.67 -25.21 16.93
N GLN A 26 11.66 -24.35 17.08
CA GLN A 26 11.81 -23.05 17.74
C GLN A 26 10.97 -22.96 19.02
N LYS A 27 11.61 -22.40 20.07
CA LYS A 27 11.12 -22.14 21.43
C LYS A 27 9.63 -21.75 21.48
N PRO A 28 8.91 -22.09 22.58
CA PRO A 28 7.47 -21.92 22.67
C PRO A 28 7.08 -20.50 22.29
N VAL A 29 6.25 -20.41 21.25
CA VAL A 29 5.63 -19.17 20.77
C VAL A 29 4.95 -18.54 21.97
N THR A 30 5.50 -17.42 22.46
CA THR A 30 4.83 -16.54 23.41
C THR A 30 3.42 -16.28 22.91
N GLU A 31 2.42 -16.44 23.79
CA GLU A 31 0.99 -16.22 23.56
C GLU A 31 0.72 -15.33 22.34
N ILE A 32 -0.09 -15.82 21.40
CA ILE A 32 -0.59 -14.99 20.31
C ILE A 32 -1.45 -13.89 20.93
N GLU A 33 -0.82 -12.77 21.31
CA GLU A 33 -1.50 -11.60 21.85
C GLU A 33 -2.48 -11.13 20.77
N GLY A 34 -3.77 -11.33 21.02
CA GLY A 34 -4.83 -10.93 20.10
C GLY A 34 -4.83 -9.41 19.85
N PRO A 35 -5.42 -8.96 18.73
CA PRO A 35 -5.46 -7.54 18.37
C PRO A 35 -6.05 -6.64 19.47
N TYR A 36 -6.96 -7.17 20.30
CA TYR A 36 -7.58 -6.45 21.42
C TYR A 36 -6.58 -6.02 22.52
N VAL A 37 -5.54 -6.82 22.77
CA VAL A 37 -4.52 -6.50 23.79
C VAL A 37 -3.60 -5.38 23.30
N SER A 38 -3.39 -5.29 21.99
CA SER A 38 -2.55 -4.28 21.36
C SER A 38 -3.10 -2.85 21.54
N PHE A 39 -4.42 -2.64 21.40
CA PHE A 39 -5.06 -1.32 21.51
C PHE A 39 -4.99 -0.68 22.91
N LYS A 40 -4.69 -1.46 23.97
CA LYS A 40 -4.51 -0.92 25.33
C LYS A 40 -3.18 -0.16 25.51
N ASN A 41 -2.26 -0.30 24.55
CA ASN A 41 -0.94 0.32 24.62
C ASN A 41 -0.95 1.74 24.03
N LYS A 42 -0.01 2.59 24.49
CA LYS A 42 0.13 3.94 23.96
C LYS A 42 0.48 3.89 22.46
N PRO A 43 -0.30 4.55 21.59
CA PRO A 43 -0.02 4.56 20.17
C PRO A 43 1.26 5.33 19.87
N SER A 44 1.96 4.92 18.82
CA SER A 44 3.09 5.63 18.23
C SER A 44 2.82 5.98 16.78
N PHE A 45 3.42 7.04 16.26
CA PHE A 45 3.20 7.43 14.87
C PHE A 45 4.09 6.65 13.91
N PHE A 46 3.60 6.43 12.70
CA PHE A 46 4.37 5.92 11.58
C PHE A 46 4.06 6.68 10.30
N VAL A 47 5.02 6.65 9.37
CA VAL A 47 4.84 7.11 7.99
C VAL A 47 5.39 6.05 7.04
N THR A 48 4.68 5.81 5.95
CA THR A 48 5.06 4.87 4.89
C THR A 48 4.91 5.51 3.52
N LEU A 49 5.89 5.24 2.67
CA LEU A 49 5.86 5.53 1.25
C LEU A 49 5.82 4.20 0.50
N ASP A 50 4.71 3.96 -0.18
CA ASP A 50 4.45 2.74 -0.92
C ASP A 50 4.50 3.04 -2.41
N ARG A 51 5.30 2.27 -3.15
CA ARG A 51 5.26 2.20 -4.61
C ARG A 51 4.79 0.81 -5.02
N SER A 52 3.58 0.73 -5.55
CA SER A 52 3.01 -0.53 -6.03
C SER A 52 2.83 -0.50 -7.53
N ASN A 53 3.16 -1.60 -8.18
CA ASN A 53 2.94 -1.80 -9.60
C ASN A 53 1.85 -2.85 -9.77
N SER A 54 0.98 -2.60 -10.73
CA SER A 54 -0.13 -3.48 -11.10
C SER A 54 -0.01 -3.83 -12.58
N LEU A 55 -0.33 -5.08 -12.92
CA LEU A 55 -0.39 -5.56 -14.29
C LEU A 55 -1.86 -5.64 -14.68
N VAL A 56 -2.33 -4.67 -15.45
CA VAL A 56 -3.71 -4.60 -15.95
C VAL A 56 -3.67 -4.87 -17.46
N ALA A 57 -4.23 -6.01 -17.89
CA ALA A 57 -4.29 -6.40 -19.31
C ALA A 57 -2.94 -6.33 -20.07
N GLY A 58 -1.82 -6.62 -19.39
CA GLY A 58 -0.47 -6.57 -19.98
C GLY A 58 0.19 -5.19 -19.98
N LYS A 59 -0.50 -4.15 -19.49
CA LYS A 59 0.06 -2.80 -19.30
C LYS A 59 0.37 -2.57 -17.82
N SER A 60 1.45 -1.85 -17.56
CA SER A 60 1.89 -1.49 -16.20
C SER A 60 1.15 -0.25 -15.72
N ALA A 61 0.61 -0.31 -14.51
CA ALA A 61 0.08 0.86 -13.81
C ALA A 61 0.79 1.01 -12.46
N VAL A 62 1.47 2.15 -12.30
CA VAL A 62 2.28 2.46 -11.12
C VAL A 62 1.45 3.32 -10.18
N THR A 63 1.41 2.94 -8.92
CA THR A 63 0.75 3.67 -7.84
C THR A 63 1.78 4.10 -6.81
N ASN A 64 1.79 5.38 -6.48
CA ASN A 64 2.52 5.90 -5.33
C ASN A 64 1.52 6.29 -4.24
N GLU A 65 1.79 5.89 -3.01
CA GLU A 65 0.95 6.21 -1.85
C GLU A 65 1.81 6.69 -0.69
N LEU A 66 1.42 7.84 -0.13
CA LEU A 66 1.89 8.31 1.17
C LEU A 66 0.84 7.94 2.20
N ARG A 67 1.25 7.26 3.27
CA ARG A 67 0.36 6.81 4.34
C ARG A 67 0.95 7.16 5.70
N LEU A 68 0.09 7.59 6.60
CA LEU A 68 0.43 7.99 7.96
C LEU A 68 -0.60 7.42 8.93
N GLY A 69 -0.19 7.19 10.17
CA GLY A 69 -1.12 6.60 11.13
C GLY A 69 -0.52 6.31 12.48
N VAL A 70 -1.24 5.47 13.21
CA VAL A 70 -0.92 5.03 14.56
C VAL A 70 -0.59 3.55 14.59
N ASP A 71 0.47 3.24 15.31
CA ASP A 71 0.98 1.90 15.56
C ASP A 71 0.78 1.57 17.04
N PHE A 72 0.01 0.50 17.28
CA PHE A 72 -0.26 -0.08 18.59
C PHE A 72 0.68 -1.28 18.83
N LYS A 73 1.72 -1.08 19.64
CA LYS A 73 2.68 -2.12 20.05
C LYS A 73 3.23 -2.96 18.88
N ARG A 74 3.40 -2.36 17.71
CA ARG A 74 3.89 -2.98 16.47
C ARG A 74 3.04 -4.15 15.95
N LYS A 75 1.90 -4.45 16.57
CA LYS A 75 1.01 -5.55 16.22
C LYS A 75 -0.14 -5.12 15.33
N VAL A 76 -0.80 -4.02 15.68
CA VAL A 76 -1.90 -3.44 14.89
C VAL A 76 -1.53 -2.03 14.49
N ARG A 77 -1.69 -1.71 13.20
CA ARG A 77 -1.52 -0.36 12.69
C ARG A 77 -2.76 0.08 11.97
N LEU A 78 -3.19 1.29 12.25
CA LEU A 78 -4.29 1.95 11.56
C LEU A 78 -3.74 3.20 10.88
N GLY A 79 -4.06 3.41 9.62
CA GLY A 79 -3.53 4.53 8.86
C GLY A 79 -4.46 5.03 7.79
N ILE A 80 -4.27 6.30 7.46
CA ILE A 80 -4.88 6.96 6.32
C ILE A 80 -3.80 7.30 5.31
N GLY A 81 -4.13 7.30 4.03
CA GLY A 81 -3.17 7.63 2.99
C GLY A 81 -3.80 8.35 1.82
N PHE A 82 -2.93 8.86 0.97
CA PHE A 82 -3.28 9.46 -0.30
C PHE A 82 -2.44 8.79 -1.38
N ALA A 83 -3.11 8.30 -2.40
CA ALA A 83 -2.51 7.54 -3.48
C ALA A 83 -2.87 8.13 -4.84
N GLY A 84 -1.90 8.06 -5.76
CA GLY A 84 -2.08 8.42 -7.16
C GLY A 84 -1.57 7.30 -8.07
N ILE A 85 -2.34 7.00 -9.12
CA ILE A 85 -1.96 6.10 -10.21
C ILE A 85 -1.56 6.93 -11.41
N ALA A 86 -0.35 6.66 -11.91
CA ALA A 86 0.08 7.00 -13.25
C ALA A 86 0.14 5.69 -14.04
N SER A 87 -0.69 5.59 -15.09
CA SER A 87 -0.80 4.40 -15.92
C SER A 87 -0.28 4.67 -17.32
N ASP A 88 0.40 3.68 -17.91
CA ASP A 88 0.74 3.66 -19.35
C ASP A 88 -0.43 3.12 -20.20
N VAL A 89 -1.62 2.94 -19.59
CA VAL A 89 -2.84 2.58 -20.31
C VAL A 89 -3.26 3.76 -21.17
N VAL A 90 -2.83 3.70 -22.43
CA VAL A 90 -3.27 4.58 -23.51
C VAL A 90 -4.55 4.02 -24.12
N ALA A 91 -5.59 4.85 -24.19
CA ALA A 91 -6.78 4.62 -24.99
C ALA A 91 -6.96 5.77 -25.98
N SER A 92 -7.31 5.45 -27.23
CA SER A 92 -7.66 6.45 -28.23
C SER A 92 -9.10 6.94 -27.96
N LYS A 93 -9.25 8.20 -27.57
CA LYS A 93 -10.54 8.83 -27.31
C LYS A 93 -10.76 9.96 -28.32
N THR A 94 -11.92 9.99 -28.95
CA THR A 94 -12.34 11.13 -29.76
C THR A 94 -12.74 12.26 -28.82
N VAL A 95 -12.01 13.37 -28.89
CA VAL A 95 -12.26 14.56 -28.08
C VAL A 95 -12.50 15.73 -29.02
N ARG A 96 -13.46 16.57 -28.69
CA ARG A 96 -13.68 17.83 -29.39
C ARG A 96 -12.66 18.85 -28.87
N THR A 97 -11.65 19.12 -29.70
CA THR A 97 -10.56 20.10 -29.47
C THR A 97 -11.15 21.51 -29.27
N GLU A 98 -10.43 22.40 -28.59
CA GLU A 98 -10.81 23.82 -28.43
C GLU A 98 -11.09 24.53 -29.79
N ALA A 99 -10.48 24.03 -30.87
CA ALA A 99 -10.73 24.47 -32.24
C ALA A 99 -12.04 23.91 -32.87
N ASN A 100 -12.91 23.25 -32.10
CA ASN A 100 -14.18 22.64 -32.53
C ASN A 100 -14.07 21.51 -33.58
N PHE A 101 -12.91 20.85 -33.67
CA PHE A 101 -12.72 19.65 -34.48
C PHE A 101 -12.72 18.40 -33.61
N ASP A 102 -13.33 17.32 -34.10
CA ASP A 102 -13.28 16.01 -33.45
C ASP A 102 -11.94 15.34 -33.78
N THR A 103 -11.04 15.28 -32.80
CA THR A 103 -9.71 14.67 -32.97
C THR A 103 -9.60 13.44 -32.07
N THR A 104 -9.04 12.37 -32.61
CA THR A 104 -8.73 11.17 -31.82
C THR A 104 -7.39 11.35 -31.15
N LEU A 105 -7.38 11.48 -29.81
CA LEU A 105 -6.17 11.67 -29.02
C LEU A 105 -5.93 10.47 -28.10
N ASN A 106 -4.66 10.21 -27.83
CA ASN A 106 -4.23 9.22 -26.87
C ASN A 106 -4.42 9.77 -25.46
N ALA A 107 -5.30 9.15 -24.68
CA ALA A 107 -5.55 9.52 -23.30
C ALA A 107 -4.97 8.48 -22.34
N LEU A 108 -4.33 8.94 -21.27
CA LEU A 108 -3.73 8.16 -20.20
C LEU A 108 -4.70 8.06 -19.03
N LEU A 109 -4.87 6.85 -18.51
CA LEU A 109 -5.75 6.63 -17.37
C LEU A 109 -5.05 7.06 -16.07
N SER A 110 -5.66 8.01 -15.36
CA SER A 110 -5.15 8.55 -14.10
C SER A 110 -6.19 8.35 -13.00
N MET A 111 -5.73 8.12 -11.77
CA MET A 111 -6.63 7.91 -10.64
C MET A 111 -6.00 8.45 -9.35
N ASN A 112 -6.78 9.19 -8.57
CA ASN A 112 -6.35 9.68 -7.26
C ASN A 112 -7.37 9.24 -6.21
N TYR A 113 -6.90 8.74 -5.07
CA TYR A 113 -7.79 8.21 -4.04
C TYR A 113 -7.20 8.36 -2.64
N LEU A 114 -8.11 8.59 -1.68
CA LEU A 114 -7.83 8.51 -0.26
C LEU A 114 -7.91 7.04 0.17
N THR A 115 -7.02 6.59 1.04
CA THR A 115 -6.99 5.23 1.56
C THR A 115 -7.23 5.21 3.06
N LEU A 116 -8.02 4.24 3.51
CA LEU A 116 -8.07 3.78 4.89
C LEU A 116 -7.40 2.41 4.95
N SER A 117 -6.61 2.16 5.98
CA SER A 117 -5.83 0.93 6.09
C SER A 117 -5.77 0.40 7.51
N ALA A 118 -5.82 -0.93 7.62
CA ALA A 118 -5.54 -1.68 8.82
C ALA A 118 -4.46 -2.72 8.51
N GLU A 119 -3.42 -2.80 9.32
CA GLU A 119 -2.32 -3.73 9.13
C GLU A 119 -2.09 -4.54 10.40
N TYR A 120 -2.00 -5.86 10.23
CA TYR A 120 -1.66 -6.79 11.31
C TYR A 120 -0.26 -7.37 11.10
N THR A 121 0.53 -7.43 12.17
CA THR A 121 1.85 -8.06 12.17
C THR A 121 1.75 -9.50 12.68
N PHE A 122 1.88 -10.46 11.76
CA PHE A 122 1.90 -11.89 12.08
C PHE A 122 3.19 -12.29 12.78
N PHE A 123 4.31 -11.89 12.19
CA PHE A 123 5.63 -12.27 12.65
C PHE A 123 6.48 -11.01 12.83
N GLU A 124 7.17 -10.94 13.95
CA GLU A 124 8.15 -9.89 14.23
C GLU A 124 9.36 -10.51 14.92
N SER A 125 10.54 -10.16 14.41
CA SER A 125 11.83 -10.48 15.00
C SER A 125 12.66 -9.18 15.08
N LYS A 126 13.95 -9.28 15.45
CA LYS A 126 14.87 -8.13 15.60
C LYS A 126 14.93 -7.26 14.35
N ARG A 127 15.08 -7.87 13.17
CA ARG A 127 15.17 -7.17 11.87
C ARG A 127 14.04 -7.46 10.89
N TRP A 128 13.34 -8.58 11.05
CA TRP A 128 12.32 -9.03 10.11
C TRP A 128 10.93 -8.81 10.66
N GLN A 129 10.01 -8.42 9.79
CA GLN A 129 8.60 -8.26 10.13
C GLN A 129 7.73 -8.66 8.95
N ILE A 130 6.75 -9.54 9.19
CA ILE A 130 5.77 -9.96 8.19
C ILE A 130 4.42 -9.39 8.61
N THR A 131 3.83 -8.60 7.71
CA THR A 131 2.56 -7.92 7.96
C THR A 131 1.57 -8.16 6.85
N MET A 132 0.30 -8.03 7.18
CA MET A 132 -0.81 -8.10 6.24
C MET A 132 -1.63 -6.84 6.33
N PRO A 133 -1.34 -5.84 5.47
CA PRO A 133 -2.19 -4.69 5.30
C PRO A 133 -3.44 -5.04 4.48
N MET A 134 -4.57 -4.55 4.95
CA MET A 134 -5.81 -4.44 4.20
C MET A 134 -6.10 -2.95 4.01
N MET A 135 -6.35 -2.55 2.77
CA MET A 135 -6.67 -1.16 2.43
C MET A 135 -8.01 -1.06 1.69
N THR A 136 -8.70 0.05 1.91
CA THR A 136 -9.89 0.46 1.16
C THR A 136 -9.69 1.91 0.72
N GLY A 137 -9.85 2.17 -0.58
CA GLY A 137 -9.61 3.47 -1.18
C GLY A 137 -10.84 4.02 -1.87
N ILE A 138 -11.12 5.32 -1.69
CA ILE A 138 -12.18 6.06 -2.36
C ILE A 138 -11.59 7.25 -3.09
N GLY A 139 -11.98 7.48 -4.33
CA GLY A 139 -11.41 8.57 -5.13
C GLY A 139 -12.07 8.78 -6.47
N THR A 140 -11.32 9.37 -7.39
CA THR A 140 -11.76 9.62 -8.76
C THR A 140 -10.78 9.07 -9.78
N ALA A 141 -11.33 8.53 -10.87
CA ALA A 141 -10.60 8.11 -12.06
C ALA A 141 -11.00 9.02 -13.23
N PHE A 142 -10.02 9.43 -14.02
CA PHE A 142 -10.19 10.32 -15.16
C PHE A 142 -9.16 10.00 -16.25
N TRP A 143 -9.52 10.31 -17.49
CA TRP A 143 -8.60 10.26 -18.62
C TRP A 143 -7.86 11.58 -18.75
N THR A 144 -6.54 11.51 -18.86
CA THR A 144 -5.68 12.67 -19.06
C THR A 144 -5.17 12.66 -20.50
N TYR A 145 -5.35 13.74 -21.26
CA TYR A 145 -4.72 13.89 -22.57
C TYR A 145 -3.95 15.20 -22.67
N TYR A 146 -2.98 15.22 -23.58
CA TYR A 146 -2.14 16.37 -23.86
C TYR A 146 -2.58 17.00 -25.17
N GLU A 147 -2.91 18.29 -25.13
CA GLU A 147 -3.27 19.08 -26.30
C GLU A 147 -2.26 20.22 -26.44
N ASN A 148 -1.70 20.40 -27.63
CA ASN A 148 -0.84 21.53 -27.92
C ASN A 148 -1.71 22.68 -28.44
N VAL A 149 -1.91 23.70 -27.61
CA VAL A 149 -2.66 24.92 -27.96
C VAL A 149 -1.67 26.07 -28.01
N ASN A 150 -1.46 26.67 -29.18
CA ASN A 150 -0.57 27.81 -29.38
C ASN A 150 0.89 27.61 -28.90
N GLY A 151 1.43 26.38 -29.00
CA GLY A 151 2.79 26.05 -28.55
C GLY A 151 2.89 25.64 -27.08
N GLU A 152 1.79 25.71 -26.32
CA GLU A 152 1.71 25.25 -24.93
C GLU A 152 1.01 23.88 -24.83
N VAL A 153 1.64 22.92 -24.17
CA VAL A 153 1.05 21.61 -23.88
C VAL A 153 0.12 21.74 -22.68
N LYS A 154 -1.19 21.76 -22.92
CA LYS A 154 -2.22 21.77 -21.88
C LYS A 154 -2.66 20.34 -21.55
N THR A 155 -2.80 20.09 -20.25
CA THR A 155 -3.29 18.82 -19.72
C THR A 155 -4.78 18.94 -19.43
N LYS A 156 -5.62 18.12 -20.08
CA LYS A 156 -7.08 18.14 -19.89
C LYS A 156 -7.58 16.79 -19.37
N LYS A 157 -8.65 16.86 -18.56
CA LYS A 157 -9.31 15.71 -17.95
C LYS A 157 -10.60 15.38 -18.69
N LEU A 158 -10.86 14.10 -18.94
CA LEU A 158 -12.10 13.58 -19.53
C LEU A 158 -12.68 12.45 -18.68
N ASP A 159 -14.00 12.25 -18.81
CA ASP A 159 -14.77 11.16 -18.20
C ASP A 159 -14.47 10.95 -16.70
N GLU A 160 -14.39 12.02 -15.91
CA GLU A 160 -14.21 11.90 -14.47
C GLU A 160 -15.38 11.15 -13.81
N GLY A 161 -15.05 10.24 -12.90
CA GLY A 161 -16.04 9.50 -12.13
C GLY A 161 -15.45 8.84 -10.89
N GLY A 162 -16.33 8.56 -9.94
CA GLY A 162 -15.96 7.99 -8.64
C GLY A 162 -15.50 6.54 -8.73
N VAL A 163 -14.56 6.18 -7.88
CA VAL A 163 -14.01 4.84 -7.75
C VAL A 163 -13.95 4.40 -6.29
N LEU A 164 -14.21 3.12 -6.06
CA LEU A 164 -14.01 2.47 -4.76
C LEU A 164 -13.21 1.20 -4.99
N LEU A 165 -12.08 1.08 -4.30
CA LEU A 165 -11.19 -0.08 -4.37
C LEU A 165 -10.89 -0.64 -2.98
N THR A 166 -10.54 -1.92 -2.95
CA THR A 166 -10.01 -2.57 -1.75
C THR A 166 -8.92 -3.55 -2.14
N GLY A 167 -8.04 -3.89 -1.21
CA GLY A 167 -7.02 -4.88 -1.48
C GLY A 167 -6.34 -5.41 -0.23
N PRO A 168 -6.29 -6.74 -0.03
CA PRO A 168 -5.36 -7.35 0.89
C PRO A 168 -3.96 -7.42 0.28
N SER A 169 -2.93 -7.35 1.12
CA SER A 169 -1.55 -7.63 0.71
C SER A 169 -0.78 -8.29 1.85
N VAL A 170 0.31 -8.95 1.52
CA VAL A 170 1.31 -9.47 2.45
C VAL A 170 2.62 -8.75 2.17
N VAL A 171 3.25 -8.23 3.21
CA VAL A 171 4.45 -7.41 3.12
C VAL A 171 5.50 -7.96 4.07
N VAL A 172 6.70 -8.22 3.55
CA VAL A 172 7.88 -8.56 4.33
C VAL A 172 8.75 -7.31 4.44
N THR A 173 9.06 -6.92 5.67
CA THR A 173 9.86 -5.74 5.98
C THR A 173 11.17 -6.17 6.62
N TYR A 174 12.28 -5.62 6.13
CA TYR A 174 13.59 -5.67 6.75
C TYR A 174 13.95 -4.30 7.32
N ARG A 175 14.22 -4.25 8.63
CA ARG A 175 14.68 -3.04 9.32
C ARG A 175 16.17 -2.83 9.06
N ILE A 176 16.48 -1.93 8.13
CA ILE A 176 17.85 -1.52 7.82
C ILE A 176 18.42 -0.74 9.01
N PHE A 177 17.63 0.20 9.51
CA PHE A 177 17.96 1.00 10.68
C PHE A 177 16.82 0.92 11.71
N ARG A 178 17.09 1.38 12.94
CA ARG A 178 16.08 1.46 14.01
C ARG A 178 14.83 2.27 13.63
N TRP A 179 15.01 3.21 12.71
CA TRP A 179 14.03 4.20 12.29
C TRP A 179 13.51 3.97 10.86
N ILE A 180 14.17 3.13 10.06
CA ILE A 180 13.85 2.91 8.64
C ILE A 180 13.78 1.42 8.32
N GLY A 181 12.67 1.01 7.70
CA GLY A 181 12.46 -0.32 7.14
C GLY A 181 12.25 -0.27 5.63
N LEU A 182 12.83 -1.24 4.93
CA LEU A 182 12.57 -1.50 3.51
C LEU A 182 11.73 -2.76 3.40
N SER A 183 10.73 -2.73 2.52
CA SER A 183 9.73 -3.79 2.44
C SER A 183 9.41 -4.16 1.00
N GLY A 184 9.20 -5.45 0.78
CA GLY A 184 8.66 -6.02 -0.44
C GLY A 184 7.36 -6.75 -0.13
N GLY A 185 6.37 -6.67 -1.02
CA GLY A 185 5.09 -7.31 -0.79
C GLY A 185 4.34 -7.67 -2.06
N LEU A 186 3.38 -8.56 -1.89
CA LEU A 186 2.45 -9.01 -2.92
C LEU A 186 1.03 -8.83 -2.42
N GLY A 187 0.12 -8.51 -3.31
CA GLY A 187 -1.28 -8.36 -2.96
C GLY A 187 -2.20 -8.46 -4.15
N TYR A 188 -3.46 -8.16 -3.89
CA TYR A 188 -4.47 -8.11 -4.91
C TYR A 188 -5.29 -6.85 -4.74
N ARG A 189 -5.44 -6.05 -5.81
CA ARG A 189 -6.30 -4.88 -5.82
C ARG A 189 -7.58 -5.22 -6.56
N GLN A 190 -8.70 -4.93 -5.92
CA GLN A 190 -10.03 -5.10 -6.47
C GLN A 190 -10.74 -3.75 -6.54
N LEU A 191 -11.26 -3.42 -7.71
CA LEU A 191 -12.14 -2.28 -7.93
C LEU A 191 -13.59 -2.75 -7.70
N ILE A 192 -14.21 -2.23 -6.65
CA ILE A 192 -15.59 -2.57 -6.26
C ILE A 192 -16.58 -1.73 -7.07
N ILE A 193 -16.37 -0.41 -7.08
CA ILE A 193 -17.15 0.53 -7.89
C ILE A 193 -16.22 1.09 -8.94
N ASN A 194 -16.57 0.84 -10.20
CA ASN A 194 -15.87 1.41 -11.34
C ASN A 194 -16.65 2.61 -11.90
N ASN A 195 -15.91 3.53 -12.50
CA ASN A 195 -16.50 4.58 -13.31
C ASN A 195 -17.10 3.95 -14.57
N SER A 196 -18.42 4.06 -14.75
CA SER A 196 -19.15 3.48 -15.90
C SER A 196 -18.68 4.01 -17.25
N LYS A 197 -17.97 5.14 -17.27
CA LYS A 197 -17.36 5.73 -18.48
C LYS A 197 -15.97 5.16 -18.81
N ILE A 198 -15.43 4.29 -17.95
CA ILE A 198 -14.11 3.66 -18.08
C ILE A 198 -14.30 2.13 -18.09
N ASN A 199 -14.27 1.53 -19.28
CA ASN A 199 -14.51 0.09 -19.47
C ASN A 199 -13.28 -0.80 -19.16
N GLU A 200 -12.47 -0.42 -18.19
CA GLU A 200 -11.25 -1.17 -17.81
C GLU A 200 -11.40 -1.79 -16.42
N SER A 201 -11.16 -3.10 -16.31
CA SER A 201 -11.19 -3.80 -15.03
C SER A 201 -9.82 -3.73 -14.35
N PHE A 202 -9.69 -2.95 -13.28
CA PHE A 202 -8.44 -2.81 -12.50
C PHE A 202 -8.13 -3.96 -11.53
N ASN A 203 -8.91 -5.03 -11.58
CA ASN A 203 -8.69 -6.20 -10.74
C ASN A 203 -7.38 -6.87 -11.13
N SER A 204 -6.36 -6.70 -10.30
CA SER A 204 -4.99 -7.07 -10.67
C SER A 204 -4.15 -7.47 -9.46
N PRO A 205 -3.22 -8.43 -9.65
CA PRO A 205 -2.17 -8.65 -8.67
C PRO A 205 -1.27 -7.41 -8.60
N ILE A 206 -0.82 -7.08 -7.40
CA ILE A 206 0.08 -5.96 -7.14
C ILE A 206 1.36 -6.46 -6.49
N TYR A 207 2.48 -5.85 -6.88
CA TYR A 207 3.76 -6.00 -6.21
C TYR A 207 4.20 -4.64 -5.68
N THR A 208 4.57 -4.60 -4.40
CA THR A 208 4.77 -3.37 -3.64
C THR A 208 6.18 -3.30 -3.10
N LEU A 209 6.84 -2.16 -3.34
CA LEU A 209 8.03 -1.73 -2.63
C LEU A 209 7.63 -0.64 -1.65
N ARG A 210 7.97 -0.81 -0.38
CA ARG A 210 7.57 0.10 0.70
C ARG A 210 8.79 0.53 1.51
N VAL A 211 8.91 1.84 1.70
CA VAL A 211 9.81 2.42 2.71
C VAL A 211 8.97 2.85 3.90
N ARG A 212 9.37 2.41 5.10
CA ARG A 212 8.68 2.70 6.36
C ARG A 212 9.58 3.47 7.29
N ILE A 213 9.05 4.56 7.84
CA ILE A 213 9.70 5.35 8.88
C ILE A 213 8.94 5.16 10.19
N PHE A 214 9.65 4.71 11.22
CA PHE A 214 9.12 4.47 12.55
C PHE A 214 9.32 5.71 13.43
N MET A 215 8.44 6.71 13.31
CA MET A 215 8.53 7.96 14.09
C MET A 215 8.58 7.72 15.60
N GLY A 216 7.89 6.70 16.11
CA GLY A 216 7.96 6.33 17.52
C GLY A 216 9.39 6.01 18.00
N GLU A 217 10.22 5.41 17.15
CA GLU A 217 11.62 5.10 17.48
C GLU A 217 12.51 6.34 17.39
N ILE A 218 12.27 7.21 16.39
CA ILE A 218 12.95 8.52 16.30
C ILE A 218 12.70 9.34 17.56
N TYR A 219 11.44 9.42 18.00
CA TYR A 219 11.07 10.15 19.20
C TYR A 219 11.79 9.63 20.44
N LYS A 220 11.89 8.30 20.61
CA LYS A 220 12.62 7.69 21.73
C LYS A 220 14.13 7.93 21.66
N SER A 221 14.71 7.92 20.45
CA SER A 221 16.14 8.16 20.26
C SER A 221 16.53 9.62 20.54
N VAL A 222 15.71 10.58 20.14
CA VAL A 222 15.98 12.02 20.36
C VAL A 222 15.60 12.46 21.78
N PHE A 223 14.53 11.89 22.36
CA PHE A 223 14.02 12.25 23.68
C PHE A 223 13.92 11.03 24.62
N PRO A 224 15.05 10.45 25.05
CA PRO A 224 15.04 9.22 25.88
C PRO A 224 14.34 9.38 27.24
N ARG A 225 14.25 10.62 27.76
CA ARG A 225 13.51 10.96 29.01
C ARG A 225 12.15 11.63 28.76
N GLY A 226 11.71 11.70 27.51
CA GLY A 226 10.57 12.51 27.06
C GLY A 226 10.86 14.02 27.04
N ILE A 227 9.99 14.78 26.36
CA ILE A 227 10.13 16.25 26.22
C ILE A 227 10.23 16.97 27.58
N PHE A 228 9.58 16.44 28.61
CA PHE A 228 9.50 17.03 29.94
C PHE A 228 10.39 16.35 31.00
N GLY A 229 11.33 15.48 30.60
CA GLY A 229 12.34 14.89 31.49
C GLY A 229 11.86 13.93 32.59
N ASN A 230 10.55 13.80 32.81
CA ASN A 230 9.96 13.06 33.94
C ASN A 230 9.78 11.55 33.73
N ARG A 231 10.45 10.93 32.76
CA ARG A 231 10.37 9.48 32.55
C ARG A 231 11.74 8.84 32.66
N ASN A 232 11.85 7.86 33.56
CA ASN A 232 12.89 6.83 33.43
C ASN A 232 12.76 6.23 32.03
N PRO A 233 13.86 6.07 31.28
CA PRO A 233 13.81 5.56 29.92
C PRO A 233 13.05 4.22 29.96
N PRO A 234 11.87 4.11 29.31
CA PRO A 234 11.15 2.88 29.34
C PRO A 234 11.93 1.96 28.40
N TYR A 235 12.53 0.94 28.98
CA TYR A 235 13.14 -0.23 28.33
C TYR A 235 14.60 -0.11 27.91
N SER A 236 15.40 -1.02 28.48
CA SER A 236 16.58 -1.59 27.85
C SER A 236 16.19 -2.23 26.51
N ASN A 237 17.07 -2.11 25.50
CA ASN A 237 16.80 -2.59 24.15
C ASN A 237 17.01 -4.10 24.08
N GLU A 238 16.01 -4.90 24.46
CA GLU A 238 16.04 -6.38 24.32
C GLU A 238 16.45 -6.88 22.91
N TYR A 239 16.38 -6.03 21.89
CA TYR A 239 16.64 -6.38 20.50
C TYR A 239 17.74 -5.57 19.83
N TRP A 240 18.42 -4.62 20.47
CA TRP A 240 19.55 -3.92 19.83
C TRP A 240 20.84 -3.99 20.62
N ASP A 241 20.74 -4.33 21.90
CA ASP A 241 21.87 -4.80 22.69
C ASP A 241 22.13 -6.31 22.41
#